data_AF-A0A5N5X5H4-F1
#
_entry.id   AF-A0A5N5X5H4-F1
#
_cell.length_a   1.000
_cell.length_b   1.000
_cell.length_c   1.000
_cell.angle_alpha   90.00
_cell.angle_beta   90.00
_cell.angle_gamma   90.00
#
_symmetry.space_group_name_H-M   'P 1'
#
loop_
_entity.id
_entity.type
_entity.pdbx_description
1 polymer ?
#
loop_
_entity_poly.entity_id
_entity_poly.type
_entity_poly.pdbx_seq_one_letter_code
_entity_poly.pdbx_strand_id
1 'polypeptide(L)'
;MSRSAADATRFTATGPYAHSKPGTAPYKLPGFMSNAGQAGSAPGGRPETPKEKVERLRAQARAARMAQSTSRVDTLIDVGRRFANKAHKAMVYSLIAASGICGALTVYSMVSLTLYNRRQRELWIEKELRTLQDAKTAYASGSATEEQLELLKNEKIGEIYHQKKEEGKAQRPWNKLKRYLFEGLSTEDAAAAVPGKVESVGEGKPGILEALKAKPLEDAKADSVPVASGVPAPQPGQLDALAKNAEAAAKQTTRSWKSWFTGR
;
A
#
# COMPACT_ATOMS: atom_id res chain seq x y z
N MET A 1 82.27 -62.85 6.19
CA MET A 1 81.60 -63.13 4.89
C MET A 1 81.23 -61.79 4.26
N SER A 2 82.02 -61.40 3.27
CA SER A 2 81.84 -60.20 2.44
C SER A 2 80.53 -60.33 1.64
N ARG A 3 79.60 -59.40 1.84
CA ARG A 3 78.37 -59.33 1.05
C ARG A 3 78.72 -58.79 -0.32
N SER A 4 78.71 -59.67 -1.32
CA SER A 4 79.05 -59.33 -2.71
C SER A 4 77.99 -58.40 -3.30
N ALA A 5 78.43 -57.29 -3.91
CA ALA A 5 77.57 -56.28 -4.55
C ALA A 5 76.77 -56.80 -5.76
N ALA A 6 77.00 -58.05 -6.17
CA ALA A 6 76.27 -58.72 -7.26
C ALA A 6 74.83 -59.14 -6.87
N ASP A 7 74.46 -59.09 -5.59
CA ASP A 7 73.10 -59.43 -5.12
C ASP A 7 72.11 -58.23 -5.19
N ALA A 8 72.61 -57.02 -5.46
CA ALA A 8 71.82 -55.79 -5.44
C ALA A 8 71.13 -55.45 -6.79
N THR A 9 71.41 -56.18 -7.87
CA THR A 9 70.84 -55.90 -9.21
C THR A 9 70.02 -57.06 -9.77
N ARG A 10 69.57 -57.99 -8.93
CA ARG A 10 68.68 -59.07 -9.36
C ARG A 10 67.24 -58.73 -9.01
N PHE A 11 66.63 -57.97 -9.92
CA PHE A 11 65.19 -57.82 -10.15
C PHE A 11 64.30 -58.20 -8.94
N THR A 12 64.20 -57.28 -7.98
CA THR A 12 63.14 -57.30 -6.98
C THR A 12 61.82 -57.04 -7.72
N ALA A 13 61.13 -58.11 -8.09
CA ALA A 13 59.76 -58.05 -8.57
C ALA A 13 58.87 -57.49 -7.44
N THR A 14 58.70 -56.17 -7.41
CA THR A 14 57.73 -55.48 -6.55
C THR A 14 56.38 -55.49 -7.26
N GLY A 15 55.79 -56.68 -7.36
CA GLY A 15 54.37 -56.88 -7.65
C GLY A 15 53.75 -57.66 -6.49
N PRO A 16 52.49 -57.40 -6.10
CA PRO A 16 51.87 -58.11 -4.99
C PRO A 16 51.72 -59.60 -5.32
N TYR A 17 52.58 -60.44 -4.75
CA TYR A 17 52.46 -61.89 -4.83
C TYR A 17 51.31 -62.36 -3.93
N ALA A 18 50.21 -62.78 -4.56
CA ALA A 18 49.12 -63.49 -3.89
C ALA A 18 49.53 -64.95 -3.64
N HIS A 19 50.04 -65.25 -2.46
CA HIS A 19 50.38 -66.61 -2.06
C HIS A 19 49.13 -67.29 -1.44
N SER A 20 48.28 -67.92 -2.24
CA SER A 20 47.25 -68.83 -1.73
C SER A 20 47.82 -70.25 -1.64
N LYS A 21 48.02 -70.74 -0.42
CA LYS A 21 48.45 -72.12 -0.14
C LYS A 21 47.24 -73.05 -0.31
N PRO A 22 47.26 -74.10 -1.14
CA PRO A 22 46.15 -75.05 -1.20
C PRO A 22 46.28 -76.02 -0.02
N GLY A 23 45.75 -75.62 1.13
CA GLY A 23 45.62 -76.45 2.32
C GLY A 23 44.21 -77.02 2.41
N THR A 24 44.08 -78.30 2.10
CA THR A 24 42.89 -79.13 2.28
C THR A 24 42.43 -79.18 3.75
N ALA A 25 41.25 -78.62 4.03
CA ALA A 25 40.33 -79.09 5.08
C ALA A 25 38.89 -78.61 4.75
N PRO A 26 37.88 -79.49 4.70
CA PRO A 26 36.52 -79.11 4.33
C PRO A 26 35.81 -78.54 5.56
N TYR A 27 35.80 -77.22 5.68
CA TYR A 27 34.89 -76.56 6.63
C TYR A 27 33.48 -76.64 6.04
N LYS A 28 32.59 -77.43 6.65
CA LYS A 28 31.15 -77.44 6.31
C LYS A 28 30.59 -76.05 6.57
N LEU A 29 30.41 -75.30 5.49
CA LEU A 29 29.74 -74.00 5.52
C LEU A 29 28.26 -74.23 5.85
N PRO A 30 27.64 -73.47 6.78
CA PRO A 30 26.22 -73.60 7.10
C PRO A 30 25.37 -73.40 5.84
N GLY A 31 24.31 -74.20 5.68
CA GLY A 31 23.49 -74.31 4.46
C GLY A 31 22.82 -73.02 3.94
N PHE A 32 22.93 -71.91 4.67
CA PHE A 32 22.49 -70.59 4.19
C PHE A 32 23.51 -69.93 3.22
N MET A 33 24.76 -70.38 3.20
CA MET A 33 25.80 -69.88 2.28
C MET A 33 26.06 -70.82 1.08
N SER A 34 25.58 -72.07 1.11
CA SER A 34 25.71 -72.99 -0.04
C SER A 34 24.88 -72.60 -1.26
N ASN A 35 23.95 -71.64 -1.12
CA ASN A 35 23.18 -71.06 -2.23
C ASN A 35 23.77 -69.75 -2.79
N ALA A 36 24.94 -69.31 -2.32
CA ALA A 36 25.58 -68.08 -2.82
C ALA A 36 26.21 -68.23 -4.22
N GLY A 37 26.15 -69.42 -4.83
CA GLY A 37 26.40 -69.63 -6.26
C GLY A 37 25.21 -69.26 -7.16
N GLN A 38 24.04 -68.99 -6.58
CA GLN A 38 22.78 -68.79 -7.32
C GLN A 38 21.95 -67.66 -6.71
N ALA A 39 22.59 -66.54 -6.36
CA ALA A 39 21.92 -65.29 -5.99
C ALA A 39 22.40 -64.16 -6.91
N GLY A 40 22.14 -64.36 -8.21
CA GLY A 40 22.40 -63.39 -9.27
C GLY A 40 21.15 -63.13 -10.09
N SER A 41 19.97 -63.18 -9.48
CA SER A 41 18.76 -62.65 -10.12
C SER A 41 18.75 -61.15 -9.91
N ALA A 42 18.95 -60.40 -10.99
CA ALA A 42 18.43 -59.05 -11.13
C ALA A 42 16.95 -59.01 -10.67
N PRO A 43 16.41 -57.84 -10.28
CA PRO A 43 14.96 -57.69 -10.15
C PRO A 43 14.34 -58.00 -11.53
N GLY A 44 13.86 -59.24 -11.71
CA GLY A 44 13.38 -59.74 -13.00
C GLY A 44 13.84 -61.13 -13.44
N GLY A 45 14.62 -61.88 -12.65
CA GLY A 45 14.83 -63.33 -12.86
C GLY A 45 15.50 -63.76 -14.18
N ARG A 46 16.04 -62.81 -14.94
CA ARG A 46 16.76 -63.08 -16.19
C ARG A 46 18.25 -63.30 -15.89
N PRO A 47 18.90 -64.31 -16.51
CA PRO A 47 20.34 -64.47 -16.38
C PRO A 47 21.06 -63.30 -17.09
N GLU A 48 21.62 -62.37 -16.30
CA GLU A 48 22.41 -61.23 -16.80
C GLU A 48 23.61 -61.72 -17.61
N THR A 49 23.96 -61.01 -18.69
CA THR A 49 25.18 -61.33 -19.44
C THR A 49 26.43 -61.02 -18.58
N PRO A 50 27.57 -61.71 -18.78
CA PRO A 50 28.77 -61.45 -17.98
C PRO A 50 29.26 -59.99 -18.02
N LYS A 51 29.07 -59.31 -19.16
CA LYS A 51 29.43 -57.89 -19.33
C LYS A 51 28.52 -56.99 -18.49
N GLU A 52 27.21 -57.25 -18.53
CA GLU A 52 26.19 -56.51 -17.78
C GLU A 52 26.36 -56.68 -16.26
N LYS A 53 26.75 -57.88 -15.81
CA LYS A 53 27.08 -58.12 -14.39
C LYS A 53 28.25 -57.27 -13.91
N VAL A 54 29.31 -57.12 -14.70
CA VAL A 54 30.45 -56.28 -14.34
C VAL A 54 30.06 -54.81 -14.33
N GLU A 55 29.25 -54.37 -15.28
CA GLU A 55 28.74 -53.00 -15.31
C GLU A 55 27.87 -52.69 -14.09
N ARG A 56 26.97 -53.60 -13.72
CA ARG A 56 26.18 -53.50 -12.49
C ARG A 56 27.07 -53.47 -11.26
N LEU A 57 28.08 -54.34 -11.17
CA LEU A 57 29.00 -54.35 -10.03
C LEU A 57 29.84 -53.08 -9.96
N ARG A 58 30.26 -52.50 -11.09
CA ARG A 58 30.92 -51.19 -11.12
C ARG A 58 29.97 -50.06 -10.75
N ALA A 59 28.71 -50.12 -11.16
CA ALA A 59 27.68 -49.17 -10.76
C ALA A 59 27.40 -49.26 -9.26
N GLN A 60 27.27 -50.48 -8.72
CA GLN A 60 27.10 -50.74 -7.30
C GLN A 60 28.32 -50.32 -6.49
N ALA A 61 29.54 -50.56 -6.98
CA ALA A 61 30.76 -50.11 -6.31
C ALA A 61 30.88 -48.57 -6.31
N ARG A 62 30.53 -47.90 -7.41
CA ARG A 62 30.47 -46.42 -7.47
C ARG A 62 29.40 -45.88 -6.52
N ALA A 63 28.21 -46.48 -6.50
CA ALA A 63 27.13 -46.11 -5.59
C ALA A 63 27.51 -46.35 -4.12
N ALA A 64 28.17 -47.47 -3.81
CA ALA A 64 28.65 -47.78 -2.47
C ALA A 64 29.76 -46.82 -2.02
N ARG A 65 30.69 -46.42 -2.90
CA ARG A 65 31.69 -45.39 -2.59
C ARG A 65 31.04 -44.04 -2.29
N MET A 66 30.03 -43.65 -3.07
CA MET A 66 29.29 -42.40 -2.81
C MET A 66 28.51 -42.47 -1.49
N ALA A 67 27.87 -43.60 -1.18
CA ALA A 67 27.16 -43.80 0.08
C ALA A 67 28.09 -43.89 1.30
N GLN A 68 29.33 -44.37 1.11
CA GLN A 68 30.36 -44.39 2.16
C GLN A 68 30.99 -43.01 2.38
N SER A 69 31.04 -42.16 1.35
CA SER A 69 31.53 -40.78 1.49
C SER A 69 30.53 -39.82 2.14
N THR A 70 29.24 -40.15 2.18
CA THR A 70 28.24 -39.36 2.91
C THR A 70 28.23 -39.75 4.38
N SER A 71 28.79 -38.90 5.25
CA SER A 71 28.70 -39.07 6.70
C SER A 71 27.25 -38.89 7.18
N ARG A 72 26.82 -39.64 8.20
CA ARG A 72 25.49 -39.48 8.81
C ARG A 72 25.26 -38.05 9.31
N VAL A 73 26.32 -37.39 9.78
CA VAL A 73 26.28 -35.99 10.21
C VAL A 73 26.02 -35.06 9.02
N ASP A 74 26.62 -35.35 7.86
CA ASP A 74 26.42 -34.56 6.64
C ASP A 74 24.96 -34.64 6.14
N THR A 75 24.36 -35.84 6.22
CA THR A 75 22.93 -36.01 5.89
C THR A 75 22.00 -35.24 6.84
N LEU A 76 22.34 -35.15 8.13
CA LEU A 76 21.57 -34.36 9.09
C LEU A 76 21.69 -32.85 8.82
N ILE A 77 22.88 -32.39 8.45
CA ILE A 77 23.12 -30.99 8.09
C ILE A 77 22.33 -30.62 6.83
N ASP A 78 22.30 -31.48 5.82
CA ASP A 78 21.53 -31.24 4.59
C ASP A 78 20.02 -31.18 4.84
N VAL A 79 19.49 -32.08 5.67
CA VAL A 79 18.09 -32.04 6.09
C VAL A 79 17.81 -30.77 6.90
N GLY A 80 18.72 -30.41 7.81
CA GLY A 80 18.64 -29.18 8.61
C GLY A 80 18.59 -27.92 7.74
N ARG A 81 19.45 -27.82 6.71
CA ARG A 81 19.44 -26.70 5.76
C ARG A 81 18.12 -26.60 5.01
N ARG A 82 17.60 -27.73 4.53
CA ARG A 82 16.31 -27.76 3.81
C ARG A 82 15.15 -27.38 4.74
N PHE A 83 15.19 -27.82 6.00
CA PHE A 83 14.18 -27.47 7.00
C PHE A 83 14.24 -26.00 7.37
N ALA A 84 15.43 -25.46 7.67
CA ALA A 84 15.63 -24.06 7.98
C ALA A 84 15.14 -23.13 6.85
N ASN A 85 15.43 -23.48 5.58
CA ASN A 85 14.95 -22.73 4.44
C ASN A 85 13.42 -22.77 4.30
N LYS A 86 12.78 -23.90 4.62
CA LYS A 86 11.30 -24.00 4.65
C LYS A 86 10.70 -23.20 5.80
N ALA A 87 11.29 -23.28 6.99
CA ALA A 87 10.84 -22.55 8.16
C ALA A 87 10.98 -21.03 7.97
N HIS A 88 12.10 -20.57 7.40
CA HIS A 88 12.30 -19.17 7.07
C HIS A 88 11.26 -18.66 6.06
N LYS A 89 11.02 -19.41 4.97
CA LYS A 89 9.98 -19.06 4.00
C LYS A 89 8.58 -19.02 4.63
N ALA A 90 8.24 -19.99 5.48
CA ALA A 90 6.96 -20.01 6.19
C ALA A 90 6.78 -18.79 7.10
N MET A 91 7.82 -18.41 7.85
CA MET A 91 7.84 -17.22 8.70
C MET A 91 7.70 -15.92 7.90
N VAL A 92 8.39 -15.81 6.78
CA VAL A 92 8.28 -14.62 5.92
C VAL A 92 6.87 -14.50 5.35
N TYR A 93 6.30 -15.59 4.84
CA TYR A 93 4.93 -15.57 4.31
C TYR A 93 3.88 -15.33 5.40
N SER A 94 4.07 -15.85 6.62
CA SER A 94 3.15 -15.58 7.72
C SER A 94 3.19 -14.10 8.14
N LEU A 95 4.37 -13.49 8.20
CA LEU A 95 4.51 -12.05 8.49
C LEU A 95 3.87 -11.19 7.41
N ILE A 96 4.09 -11.53 6.14
CA ILE A 96 3.47 -10.81 5.02
C ILE A 96 1.94 -10.93 5.10
N ALA A 97 1.41 -12.14 5.29
CA ALA A 97 -0.03 -12.35 5.42
C ALA A 97 -0.62 -11.60 6.63
N ALA A 98 0.04 -11.66 7.79
CA ALA A 98 -0.38 -10.95 8.99
C ALA A 98 -0.39 -9.43 8.77
N SER A 99 0.63 -8.88 8.11
CA SER A 99 0.70 -7.46 7.78
C SER A 99 -0.42 -7.04 6.81
N GLY A 100 -0.75 -7.87 5.82
CA GLY A 100 -1.86 -7.64 4.90
C GLY A 100 -3.22 -7.64 5.59
N ILE A 101 -3.46 -8.60 6.48
CA ILE A 101 -4.71 -8.66 7.28
C ILE A 101 -4.83 -7.43 8.18
N CYS A 102 -3.74 -7.03 8.84
CA CYS A 102 -3.71 -5.83 9.67
C CYS A 102 -4.06 -4.59 8.84
N GLY A 103 -3.43 -4.43 7.66
CA GLY A 103 -3.73 -3.35 6.73
C GLY A 103 -5.20 -3.33 6.31
N ALA A 104 -5.76 -4.47 5.91
CA ALA A 104 -7.17 -4.58 5.53
C ALA A 104 -8.13 -4.19 6.68
N LEU A 105 -7.83 -4.62 7.91
CA LEU A 105 -8.62 -4.25 9.09
C LEU A 105 -8.59 -2.75 9.37
N THR A 106 -7.44 -2.08 9.19
CA THR A 106 -7.35 -0.62 9.38
C THR A 106 -8.21 0.14 8.37
N VAL A 107 -8.15 -0.25 7.09
CA VAL A 107 -8.97 0.37 6.04
C VAL A 107 -10.46 0.11 6.30
N TYR A 108 -10.82 -1.12 6.64
CA TYR A 108 -12.20 -1.47 7.00
C TYR A 108 -12.71 -0.67 8.20
N SER A 109 -11.89 -0.48 9.23
CA SER A 109 -12.23 0.33 10.39
C SER A 109 -12.43 1.80 10.02
N MET A 110 -11.53 2.38 9.21
CA MET A 110 -11.67 3.76 8.76
C MET A 110 -12.93 3.99 7.91
N VAL A 111 -13.22 3.07 6.99
CA VAL A 111 -14.41 3.14 6.13
C VAL A 111 -15.69 2.99 6.95
N SER A 112 -15.74 2.01 7.86
CA SER A 112 -16.92 1.78 8.70
C SER A 112 -17.24 2.97 9.60
N LEU A 113 -16.23 3.60 10.21
CA LEU A 113 -16.40 4.83 11.00
C LEU A 113 -16.90 6.00 10.13
N THR A 114 -16.37 6.14 8.92
CA THR A 114 -16.75 7.22 8.01
C THR A 114 -18.21 7.09 7.57
N LEU A 115 -18.64 5.89 7.18
CA LEU A 115 -20.04 5.64 6.77
C LEU A 115 -21.01 5.80 7.94
N TYR A 116 -20.64 5.34 9.14
CA TYR A 116 -21.46 5.52 10.33
C TYR A 116 -21.64 7.00 10.67
N ASN A 117 -20.54 7.77 10.69
CA ASN A 117 -20.61 9.22 10.93
C ASN A 117 -21.38 9.96 9.85
N ARG A 118 -21.28 9.52 8.59
CA ARG A 118 -22.06 10.11 7.50
C ARG A 118 -23.55 9.91 7.71
N ARG A 119 -23.96 8.70 8.08
CA ARG A 119 -25.37 8.38 8.36
C ARG A 119 -25.92 9.13 9.57
N GLN A 120 -25.15 9.23 10.66
CA GLN A 120 -25.56 10.02 11.83
C GLN A 120 -25.68 11.51 11.50
N ARG A 121 -24.77 12.04 10.68
CA ARG A 121 -24.86 13.41 10.19
C ARG A 121 -26.08 13.63 9.30
N GLU A 122 -26.39 12.71 8.40
CA GLU A 122 -27.59 12.79 7.55
C GLU A 122 -28.87 12.87 8.40
N LEU A 123 -28.99 12.02 9.43
CA LEU A 123 -30.13 12.05 10.35
C LEU A 123 -30.20 13.34 11.18
N TRP A 124 -29.06 13.86 11.61
CA TRP A 124 -29.00 15.14 12.32
C TRP A 124 -29.38 16.31 11.40
N ILE A 125 -28.86 16.34 10.17
CA ILE A 125 -29.19 17.35 9.15
C ILE A 125 -30.68 17.31 8.82
N GLU A 126 -31.28 16.13 8.67
CA GLU A 126 -32.71 16.01 8.37
C GLU A 126 -33.56 16.62 9.49
N LYS A 127 -33.22 16.37 10.76
CA LYS A 127 -33.89 16.97 11.91
C LYS A 127 -33.73 18.48 11.92
N GLU A 128 -32.52 18.99 11.69
CA GLU A 128 -32.24 20.43 11.65
C GLU A 128 -32.96 21.12 10.49
N LEU A 129 -33.07 20.45 9.35
CA LEU A 129 -33.80 20.97 8.19
C LEU A 129 -35.31 21.02 8.48
N ARG A 130 -35.85 20.03 9.18
CA ARG A 130 -37.24 20.03 9.64
C ARG A 130 -37.52 21.16 10.63
N THR A 131 -36.66 21.35 11.64
CA THR A 131 -36.82 22.46 12.59
C THR A 131 -36.75 23.83 11.92
N LEU A 132 -35.86 24.00 10.93
CA LEU A 132 -35.80 25.20 10.10
C LEU A 132 -37.06 25.40 9.26
N GLN A 133 -37.59 24.34 8.64
CA GLN A 133 -38.84 24.41 7.89
C GLN A 133 -40.01 24.79 8.79
N ASP A 134 -40.12 24.18 9.98
CA ASP A 134 -41.16 24.48 10.96
C ASP A 134 -41.06 25.92 11.48
N ALA A 135 -39.86 26.44 11.71
CA ALA A 135 -39.65 27.84 12.06
C ALA A 135 -40.09 28.78 10.92
N LYS A 136 -39.80 28.44 9.66
CA LYS A 136 -40.20 29.23 8.49
C LYS A 136 -41.72 29.23 8.31
N THR A 137 -42.39 28.09 8.51
CA THR A 137 -43.85 28.01 8.42
C THR A 137 -44.53 28.76 9.56
N ALA A 138 -44.03 28.63 10.80
CA ALA A 138 -44.53 29.36 11.97
C ALA A 138 -44.34 30.89 11.83
N TYR A 139 -43.22 31.32 11.24
CA TYR A 139 -42.98 32.73 10.92
C TYR A 139 -43.98 33.24 9.88
N ALA A 140 -44.23 32.46 8.83
CA ALA A 140 -45.21 32.81 7.81
C ALA A 140 -46.65 32.85 8.35
N SER A 141 -47.01 31.96 9.30
CA SER A 141 -48.31 31.97 9.97
C SER A 141 -48.42 33.03 11.08
N GLY A 142 -47.35 33.76 11.38
CA GLY A 142 -47.31 34.77 12.44
C GLY A 142 -47.35 34.21 13.87
N SER A 143 -47.17 32.89 14.04
CA SER A 143 -47.18 32.19 15.33
C SER A 143 -45.79 31.73 15.76
N ALA A 144 -44.74 32.39 15.26
CA ALA A 144 -43.35 32.03 15.56
C ALA A 144 -43.00 32.30 17.03
N THR A 145 -42.31 31.33 17.64
CA THR A 145 -41.70 31.51 18.96
C THR A 145 -40.43 32.36 18.86
N GLU A 146 -40.01 32.95 19.97
CA GLU A 146 -38.77 33.74 20.04
C GLU A 146 -37.54 32.91 19.61
N GLU A 147 -37.47 31.66 20.05
CA GLU A 147 -36.41 30.71 19.66
C GLU A 147 -36.38 30.46 18.14
N GLN A 148 -37.55 30.33 17.49
CA GLN A 148 -37.64 30.16 16.04
C GLN A 148 -37.20 31.41 15.28
N LEU A 149 -37.49 32.60 15.81
CA LEU A 149 -37.02 33.87 15.24
C LEU A 149 -35.51 34.02 15.34
N GLU A 150 -34.92 33.65 16.48
CA GLU A 150 -33.48 33.65 16.69
C GLU A 150 -32.77 32.65 15.77
N LEU A 151 -33.33 31.45 15.61
CA LEU A 151 -32.83 30.43 14.69
C LEU A 151 -32.77 30.95 13.25
N LEU A 152 -33.81 31.64 12.77
CA LEU A 152 -33.83 32.26 11.45
C LEU A 152 -32.84 33.43 11.31
N LYS A 153 -32.64 34.23 12.37
CA LYS A 153 -31.62 35.29 12.37
C LYS A 153 -30.22 34.69 12.28
N ASN A 154 -29.96 33.63 13.03
CA ASN A 154 -28.67 32.93 13.03
C ASN A 154 -28.38 32.28 11.67
N GLU A 155 -29.38 31.70 11.01
CA GLU A 155 -29.26 31.20 9.63
C GLU A 155 -28.83 32.32 8.66
N LYS A 156 -29.52 33.46 8.69
CA LYS A 156 -29.19 34.64 7.85
C LYS A 156 -27.78 35.17 8.11
N ILE A 157 -27.38 35.26 9.38
CA ILE A 157 -26.02 35.71 9.75
C ILE A 157 -24.98 34.71 9.22
N GLY A 158 -25.26 33.41 9.34
CA GLY A 158 -24.44 32.33 8.80
C GLY A 158 -24.26 32.45 7.29
N GLU A 159 -25.34 32.63 6.54
CA GLU A 159 -25.31 32.81 5.08
C GLU A 159 -24.44 33.99 4.65
N ILE A 160 -24.59 35.15 5.30
CA ILE A 160 -23.76 36.34 5.01
C ILE A 160 -22.29 36.05 5.29
N TYR A 161 -21.98 35.35 6.38
CA TYR A 161 -20.59 34.97 6.69
C TYR A 161 -20.03 33.98 5.67
N HIS A 162 -20.82 33.01 5.23
CA HIS A 162 -20.44 32.05 4.20
C HIS A 162 -20.19 32.74 2.86
N GLN A 163 -21.06 33.65 2.44
CA GLN A 163 -20.88 34.47 1.25
C GLN A 163 -19.60 35.29 1.32
N LYS A 164 -19.36 36.02 2.42
CA LYS A 164 -18.11 36.78 2.61
C LYS A 164 -16.87 35.88 2.61
N LYS A 165 -16.98 34.67 3.16
CA LYS A 165 -15.88 33.69 3.16
C LYS A 165 -15.62 33.14 1.76
N GLU A 166 -16.66 32.91 0.97
CA GLU A 166 -16.57 32.47 -0.42
C GLU A 166 -16.05 33.57 -1.34
N GLU A 167 -16.49 34.81 -1.16
CA GLU A 167 -15.92 35.99 -1.80
C GLU A 167 -14.44 36.13 -1.43
N GLY A 168 -14.09 36.01 -0.15
CA GLY A 168 -12.71 36.04 0.32
C GLY A 168 -11.87 34.90 -0.25
N LYS A 169 -12.43 33.70 -0.41
CA LYS A 169 -11.78 32.56 -1.09
C LYS A 169 -11.65 32.80 -2.59
N ALA A 170 -12.67 33.32 -3.26
CA ALA A 170 -12.65 33.64 -4.68
C ALA A 170 -11.64 34.75 -4.99
N GLN A 171 -11.44 35.68 -4.05
CA GLN A 171 -10.42 36.71 -4.14
C GLN A 171 -8.99 36.19 -3.89
N ARG A 172 -8.81 34.97 -3.35
CA ARG A 172 -7.46 34.42 -3.13
C ARG A 172 -6.71 34.32 -4.46
N PRO A 173 -5.43 34.73 -4.51
CA PRO A 173 -4.64 34.77 -5.75
C PRO A 173 -4.56 33.40 -6.43
N TRP A 174 -4.50 32.31 -5.65
CA TRP A 174 -4.52 30.95 -6.17
C TRP A 174 -5.83 30.57 -6.89
N ASN A 175 -6.97 31.04 -6.37
CA ASN A 175 -8.27 30.76 -6.98
C ASN A 175 -8.52 31.65 -8.20
N LYS A 176 -7.99 32.88 -8.21
CA LYS A 176 -7.95 33.73 -9.41
C LYS A 176 -7.11 33.11 -10.52
N LEU A 177 -5.92 32.57 -10.18
CA LEU A 177 -5.07 31.87 -11.13
C LEU A 177 -5.73 30.60 -11.68
N LYS A 178 -6.36 29.80 -10.81
CA LYS A 178 -7.12 28.62 -11.26
C LYS A 178 -8.27 28.97 -12.18
N ARG A 179 -9.02 30.03 -11.88
CA ARG A 179 -10.07 30.53 -12.78
C ARG A 179 -9.48 30.91 -14.12
N TYR A 180 -8.45 31.76 -14.15
CA TYR A 180 -7.80 32.17 -15.39
C TYR A 180 -7.27 30.99 -16.24
N LEU A 181 -6.65 29.99 -15.61
CA LEU A 181 -6.14 28.79 -16.29
C LEU A 181 -7.26 27.89 -16.85
N PHE A 182 -8.32 27.64 -16.08
CA PHE A 182 -9.42 26.76 -16.51
C PHE A 182 -10.45 27.46 -17.41
N GLU A 183 -10.55 28.78 -17.32
CA GLU A 183 -11.39 29.60 -18.19
C GLU A 183 -10.82 29.67 -19.61
N GLY A 184 -9.49 29.69 -19.75
CA GLY A 184 -8.82 29.58 -21.06
C GLY A 184 -9.07 28.26 -21.79
N LEU A 185 -9.16 27.13 -21.08
CA LEU A 185 -9.50 25.82 -21.69
C LEU A 185 -11.01 25.68 -21.99
N SER A 186 -11.88 26.23 -21.15
CA SER A 186 -13.33 26.07 -21.32
C SER A 186 -13.89 26.97 -22.44
N THR A 187 -13.23 28.08 -22.75
CA THR A 187 -13.62 28.97 -23.85
C THR A 187 -13.19 28.45 -25.22
N GLU A 188 -12.10 27.68 -25.31
CA GLU A 188 -11.68 27.04 -26.56
C GLU A 188 -12.56 25.82 -26.93
N ASP A 189 -13.03 25.02 -25.95
CA ASP A 189 -13.98 23.92 -26.21
C ASP A 189 -15.41 24.42 -26.52
N ALA A 190 -15.82 25.58 -25.99
CA ALA A 190 -17.11 26.19 -26.31
C ALA A 190 -17.11 26.89 -27.70
N ALA A 191 -15.94 27.28 -28.22
CA ALA A 191 -15.80 27.84 -29.56
C ALA A 191 -15.64 26.76 -30.65
N ALA A 192 -15.39 25.50 -30.28
CA ALA A 192 -15.20 24.38 -31.20
C ALA A 192 -16.48 23.56 -31.52
N ALA A 193 -17.64 23.94 -30.98
CA ALA A 193 -18.94 23.35 -31.31
C ALA A 193 -19.87 24.43 -31.90
N VAL A 194 -20.36 24.45 -33.15
CA VAL A 194 -20.73 23.44 -34.17
C VAL A 194 -21.13 24.25 -35.47
N PRO A 195 -20.96 23.76 -36.72
CA PRO A 195 -22.11 23.15 -37.44
C PRO A 195 -21.76 21.95 -38.33
N GLY A 196 -22.39 20.79 -38.07
CA GLY A 196 -22.34 19.66 -38.99
C GLY A 196 -22.96 18.32 -38.53
N LYS A 197 -24.30 18.21 -38.66
CA LYS A 197 -25.07 16.99 -39.02
C LYS A 197 -25.69 16.07 -37.93
N VAL A 198 -26.98 16.36 -37.66
CA VAL A 198 -28.21 15.50 -37.67
C VAL A 198 -28.31 14.20 -36.83
N GLU A 199 -29.30 14.24 -35.92
CA GLU A 199 -30.19 13.20 -35.32
C GLU A 199 -29.65 12.13 -34.35
N SER A 200 -30.04 12.23 -33.05
CA SER A 200 -31.24 11.56 -32.51
C SER A 200 -31.48 11.85 -31.01
N VAL A 201 -32.63 12.49 -30.71
CA VAL A 201 -33.56 12.33 -29.56
C VAL A 201 -33.05 12.37 -28.09
N GLY A 202 -33.52 13.37 -27.32
CA GLY A 202 -33.89 13.23 -25.89
C GLY A 202 -33.51 14.38 -24.93
N GLU A 203 -34.46 15.30 -24.67
CA GLU A 203 -34.69 16.13 -23.44
C GLU A 203 -33.50 16.80 -22.71
N GLY A 204 -33.43 18.10 -22.35
CA GLY A 204 -34.32 19.26 -22.34
C GLY A 204 -33.83 20.29 -21.29
N LYS A 205 -33.55 21.53 -21.74
CA LYS A 205 -33.29 22.81 -20.99
C LYS A 205 -31.85 23.03 -20.45
N PRO A 206 -31.17 24.17 -20.78
CA PRO A 206 -31.52 25.50 -20.23
C PRO A 206 -31.32 26.68 -21.22
N GLY A 207 -31.89 27.87 -20.96
CA GLY A 207 -31.54 29.07 -21.75
C GLY A 207 -32.44 30.31 -21.66
N ILE A 208 -33.49 30.33 -20.83
CA ILE A 208 -34.48 31.43 -20.85
C ILE A 208 -34.38 32.35 -19.60
N LEU A 209 -33.57 32.00 -18.59
CA LEU A 209 -33.46 32.78 -17.35
C LEU A 209 -32.36 33.86 -17.36
N GLU A 210 -31.51 33.89 -18.38
CA GLU A 210 -30.37 34.81 -18.45
C GLU A 210 -30.67 36.08 -19.27
N ALA A 211 -31.67 36.05 -20.16
CA ALA A 211 -32.04 37.17 -21.01
C ALA A 211 -32.93 38.24 -20.33
N LEU A 212 -33.34 38.04 -19.06
CA LEU A 212 -34.27 38.93 -18.34
C LEU A 212 -33.61 39.76 -17.21
N LYS A 213 -32.28 39.68 -17.05
CA LYS A 213 -31.55 40.47 -16.03
C LYS A 213 -30.64 41.56 -16.58
N ALA A 214 -30.55 41.71 -17.90
CA ALA A 214 -29.79 42.78 -18.52
C ALA A 214 -30.73 43.87 -19.06
N LYS A 215 -30.85 44.96 -18.28
CA LYS A 215 -31.55 46.26 -18.48
C LYS A 215 -32.73 46.44 -17.51
N PRO A 216 -32.91 47.58 -16.81
CA PRO A 216 -32.13 48.84 -16.74
C PRO A 216 -31.50 49.03 -15.33
N LEU A 217 -30.42 49.79 -15.12
CA LEU A 217 -30.45 51.25 -14.92
C LEU A 217 -28.98 51.73 -14.80
N GLU A 218 -28.40 52.14 -15.92
CA GLU A 218 -27.49 53.28 -15.92
C GLU A 218 -28.40 54.50 -16.00
N ASP A 219 -28.56 55.23 -14.90
CA ASP A 219 -28.98 56.63 -14.88
C ASP A 219 -28.89 57.13 -13.42
N ALA A 220 -27.78 57.81 -13.11
CA ALA A 220 -27.65 58.91 -12.13
C ALA A 220 -26.20 59.00 -11.61
N LYS A 221 -25.40 59.76 -12.35
CA LYS A 221 -24.13 60.33 -11.90
C LYS A 221 -24.35 61.83 -11.64
N ALA A 222 -24.46 62.22 -10.37
CA ALA A 222 -24.38 63.57 -9.79
C ALA A 222 -24.84 63.40 -8.33
N ASP A 223 -24.14 63.76 -7.25
CA ASP A 223 -23.47 65.01 -6.97
C ASP A 223 -22.35 64.86 -5.92
N SER A 224 -21.39 65.78 -6.00
CA SER A 224 -20.32 66.09 -5.06
C SER A 224 -20.81 66.75 -3.76
N VAL A 225 -20.05 66.62 -2.65
CA VAL A 225 -19.38 67.71 -1.87
C VAL A 225 -18.87 67.18 -0.50
N PRO A 226 -17.74 67.68 0.04
CA PRO A 226 -17.01 67.13 1.19
C PRO A 226 -17.27 67.89 2.50
N VAL A 227 -17.09 67.23 3.66
CA VAL A 227 -16.95 67.93 4.96
C VAL A 227 -15.91 67.23 5.83
N ALA A 228 -14.94 68.02 6.28
CA ALA A 228 -13.93 67.71 7.27
C ALA A 228 -14.43 68.02 8.70
N SER A 229 -13.92 67.30 9.71
CA SER A 229 -13.41 67.77 11.02
C SER A 229 -13.64 66.79 12.19
N GLY A 230 -12.63 66.65 13.08
CA GLY A 230 -12.84 66.35 14.51
C GLY A 230 -12.32 65.02 15.09
N VAL A 231 -11.18 65.09 15.81
CA VAL A 231 -10.52 64.14 16.75
C VAL A 231 -11.45 63.74 17.94
N PRO A 232 -11.33 62.62 18.73
CA PRO A 232 -10.12 61.88 19.16
C PRO A 232 -10.15 60.34 19.08
N ALA A 233 -8.97 59.76 19.27
CA ALA A 233 -8.74 58.32 19.45
C ALA A 233 -9.62 57.70 20.56
N PRO A 234 -10.27 56.55 20.32
CA PRO A 234 -10.76 55.71 21.39
C PRO A 234 -9.66 54.72 21.81
N GLN A 235 -9.51 54.56 23.12
CA GLN A 235 -8.65 53.57 23.74
C GLN A 235 -8.88 52.18 23.13
N PRO A 236 -7.83 51.37 22.92
CA PRO A 236 -7.99 50.05 22.33
C PRO A 236 -8.86 49.20 23.25
N GLY A 237 -10.06 48.86 22.77
CA GLY A 237 -10.95 47.95 23.49
C GLY A 237 -10.21 46.65 23.80
N GLN A 238 -10.61 45.98 24.88
CA GLN A 238 -10.03 44.68 25.27
C GLN A 238 -10.03 43.66 24.13
N LEU A 239 -10.98 43.79 23.19
CA LEU A 239 -11.06 43.00 21.96
C LEU A 239 -9.95 43.31 20.94
N ASP A 240 -9.51 44.56 20.81
CA ASP A 240 -8.37 44.92 19.96
C ASP A 240 -7.04 44.50 20.57
N ALA A 241 -6.93 44.54 21.91
CA ALA A 241 -5.78 43.98 22.62
C ALA A 241 -5.73 42.45 22.48
N LEU A 242 -6.88 41.77 22.58
CA LEU A 242 -7.00 40.33 22.34
C LEU A 242 -6.74 39.97 20.87
N ALA A 243 -7.20 40.77 19.91
CA ALA A 243 -6.92 40.56 18.49
C ALA A 243 -5.43 40.72 18.18
N LYS A 244 -4.77 41.75 18.72
CA LYS A 244 -3.31 41.93 18.58
C LYS A 244 -2.52 40.83 19.27
N ASN A 245 -2.96 40.35 20.44
CA ASN A 245 -2.33 39.21 21.13
C ASN A 245 -2.55 37.88 20.40
N ALA A 246 -3.75 37.66 19.85
CA ALA A 246 -4.05 36.48 19.03
C ALA A 246 -3.28 36.51 17.70
N GLU A 247 -3.12 37.68 17.09
CA GLU A 247 -2.31 37.86 15.88
C GLU A 247 -0.81 37.65 16.17
N ALA A 248 -0.32 38.13 17.32
CA ALA A 248 1.05 37.88 17.76
C ALA A 248 1.30 36.39 18.07
N ALA A 249 0.36 35.72 18.75
CA ALA A 249 0.42 34.29 19.03
C ALA A 249 0.36 33.45 17.73
N ALA A 250 -0.46 33.84 16.76
CA ALA A 250 -0.51 33.19 15.44
C ALA A 250 0.78 33.39 14.63
N LYS A 251 1.42 34.56 14.72
CA LYS A 251 2.72 34.82 14.07
C LYS A 251 3.88 34.04 14.72
N GLN A 252 3.82 33.77 16.02
CA GLN A 252 4.81 32.92 16.70
C GLN A 252 4.65 31.43 16.34
N THR A 253 3.41 30.93 16.33
CA THR A 253 3.15 29.51 16.00
C THR A 253 3.44 29.18 14.53
N THR A 254 3.17 30.10 13.61
CA THR A 254 3.51 29.91 12.18
C THR A 254 5.00 30.00 11.87
N ARG A 255 5.80 30.69 12.70
CA ARG A 255 7.27 30.69 12.57
C ARG A 255 7.91 29.38 13.05
N SER A 256 7.33 28.73 14.06
CA SER A 256 7.89 27.53 14.71
C SER A 256 7.97 26.30 13.80
N TRP A 257 6.99 26.10 12.91
CA TRP A 257 6.98 24.90 12.06
C TRP A 257 7.84 25.02 10.79
N LYS A 258 8.04 26.24 10.29
CA LYS A 258 8.95 26.47 9.16
C LYS A 258 10.42 26.47 9.59
N SER A 259 10.75 27.04 10.76
CA SER A 259 12.14 27.05 11.26
C SER A 259 12.68 25.65 11.57
N TRP A 260 11.82 24.73 12.04
CA TRP A 260 12.19 23.33 12.22
C TRP A 260 12.56 22.62 10.91
N PHE A 261 11.91 22.99 9.79
CA PHE A 261 12.18 22.40 8.49
C PHE A 261 13.37 23.05 7.77
N THR A 262 13.65 24.34 8.02
CA THR A 262 14.73 25.08 7.35
C THR A 262 15.98 25.28 8.20
N GLY A 263 16.02 24.80 9.45
CA GLY A 263 17.21 24.80 10.30
C GLY A 263 17.79 26.19 10.62
N ARG A 264 16.96 27.23 10.57
CA ARG A 264 17.27 28.61 10.98
C ARG A 264 16.11 29.20 11.74
#